data_AF-A0A9E6D398-F1
#
_entry.id   AF-A0A9E6D398-F1
#
_cell.length_a   1.000
_cell.length_b   1.000
_cell.length_c   1.000
_cell.angle_alpha   90.00
_cell.angle_beta   90.00
_cell.angle_gamma   90.00
#
_symmetry.space_group_name_H-M   'P 1'
#
loop_
_entity.id
_entity.type
_entity.pdbx_description
1 polymer ?
#
loop_
_entity_poly.entity_id
_entity_poly.type
_entity_poly.pdbx_seq_one_letter_code
_entity_poly.pdbx_strand_id
1 'polypeptide(L)'
;MDTSDQVLSQNQIDAMFTASGSGSGGPPEDVPEHPLGPRPDAPIREAETGNFTMESMGKRLEKLEQDMVKLGHQAGTPSDITASVKQLQQDIQTLVGHIQAMNTKIETVVAGLGGTVGYAAHESFQCKECQVKGNVAAELSCTSCGTKSWWGWFPPPAAT
;
A
#
# COMPACT_ATOMS: atom_id res chain seq x y z
N MET A 1 -11.27 32.04 -41.78
CA MET A 1 -11.46 31.72 -40.36
C MET A 1 -11.05 30.27 -40.22
N ASP A 2 -9.78 30.05 -39.87
CA ASP A 2 -9.16 28.74 -39.77
C ASP A 2 -8.84 28.55 -38.28
N THR A 3 -9.68 27.80 -37.59
CA THR A 3 -9.45 27.42 -36.20
C THR A 3 -9.04 25.96 -36.22
N SER A 4 -7.80 25.72 -36.64
CA SER A 4 -7.16 24.43 -36.46
C SER A 4 -6.96 24.19 -34.96
N ASP A 5 -7.75 23.28 -34.39
CA ASP A 5 -7.59 22.77 -33.03
C ASP A 5 -6.16 22.24 -32.83
N GLN A 6 -5.31 23.06 -32.20
CA GLN A 6 -3.93 22.70 -31.92
C GLN A 6 -3.88 21.73 -30.73
N VAL A 7 -4.05 20.45 -31.02
CA VAL A 7 -3.84 19.38 -30.03
C VAL A 7 -2.35 19.34 -29.70
N LEU A 8 -2.02 19.62 -28.43
CA LEU A 8 -0.64 19.59 -27.92
C LEU A 8 -0.03 18.20 -28.15
N SER A 9 1.17 18.16 -28.73
CA SER A 9 1.87 16.89 -28.95
C SER A 9 2.25 16.25 -27.61
N GLN A 10 2.28 14.91 -27.56
CA GLN A 10 2.60 14.15 -26.34
C GLN A 10 3.89 14.63 -25.66
N ASN A 11 4.90 15.02 -26.46
CA ASN A 11 6.18 15.54 -25.96
C ASN A 11 6.05 16.89 -25.21
N GLN A 12 5.05 17.72 -25.54
CA GLN A 12 4.79 18.98 -24.81
C GLN A 12 4.09 18.74 -23.48
N ILE A 13 3.28 17.67 -23.39
CA ILE A 13 2.63 17.26 -22.15
C ILE A 13 3.69 16.73 -21.17
N ASP A 14 4.58 15.85 -21.65
CA ASP A 14 5.65 15.28 -20.82
C ASP A 14 6.61 16.35 -20.30
N ALA A 15 6.93 17.36 -21.12
CA ALA A 15 7.77 18.49 -20.70
C ALA A 15 7.19 19.29 -19.52
N MET A 16 5.86 19.44 -19.45
CA MET A 16 5.21 20.13 -18.32
C MET A 16 5.28 19.35 -17.01
N PHE A 17 5.27 18.01 -17.08
CA PHE A 17 5.41 17.17 -15.89
C PHE A 17 6.86 16.99 -15.43
N THR A 18 7.83 17.03 -16.35
CA THR A 18 9.26 16.95 -16.00
C THR A 18 9.83 18.27 -15.47
N ALA A 19 9.19 19.41 -15.72
CA ALA A 19 9.66 20.71 -15.22
C ALA A 19 9.48 20.91 -13.70
N SER A 20 8.80 19.99 -13.01
CA SER A 20 8.57 20.06 -11.55
C SER A 20 9.42 19.07 -10.75
N GLY A 21 10.36 18.38 -11.39
CA GLY A 21 11.19 17.36 -10.74
C GLY A 21 12.64 17.44 -11.19
N SER A 22 13.52 17.73 -10.23
CA SER A 22 14.99 17.60 -10.26
C SER A 22 15.80 18.82 -10.68
N GLY A 23 16.12 19.65 -9.68
CA GLY A 23 17.38 20.39 -9.63
C GLY A 23 18.26 19.84 -8.51
N SER A 24 18.99 18.74 -8.76
CA SER A 24 20.16 18.38 -7.95
C SER A 24 21.37 19.14 -8.49
N GLY A 25 21.77 20.19 -7.79
CA GLY A 25 23.05 20.87 -7.95
C GLY A 25 23.60 21.20 -6.57
N GLY A 26 24.80 20.72 -6.26
CA GLY A 26 25.52 21.00 -5.01
C GLY A 26 25.93 22.47 -4.84
N PRO A 27 26.56 22.81 -3.70
CA PRO A 27 26.33 24.04 -2.94
C PRO A 27 27.16 25.24 -3.42
N PRO A 28 26.76 26.48 -3.07
CA PRO A 28 27.43 27.13 -1.94
C PRO A 28 26.53 27.97 -1.02
N GLU A 29 26.95 27.99 0.25
CA GLU A 29 27.04 29.09 1.24
C GLU A 29 25.98 30.21 1.33
N ASP A 30 25.59 30.44 2.59
CA ASP A 30 25.05 31.66 3.23
C ASP A 30 23.59 32.07 2.96
N VAL A 31 22.70 31.69 3.90
CA VAL A 31 21.41 32.39 4.12
C VAL A 31 21.20 32.58 5.64
N PRO A 32 20.97 33.81 6.14
CA PRO A 32 20.90 34.09 7.57
C PRO A 32 19.69 33.47 8.27
N GLU A 33 19.90 32.88 9.45
CA GLU A 33 18.84 32.42 10.36
C GLU A 33 17.93 33.59 10.78
N HIS A 34 16.67 33.57 10.35
CA HIS A 34 15.61 34.39 10.95
C HIS A 34 14.89 33.59 12.04
N PRO A 35 14.66 34.14 13.25
CA PRO A 35 14.09 33.40 14.37
C PRO A 35 12.64 32.97 14.08
N LEU A 36 12.34 31.69 14.28
CA LEU A 36 10.98 31.15 14.27
C LEU A 36 10.18 31.79 15.42
N GLY A 37 9.27 32.70 15.08
CA GLY A 37 8.24 33.16 16.01
C GLY A 37 7.31 32.01 16.41
N PRO A 38 6.64 32.08 17.58
CA PRO A 38 5.79 31.01 18.07
C PRO A 38 4.60 30.78 17.11
N ARG A 39 4.47 29.53 16.63
CA ARG A 39 3.30 29.05 15.88
C ARG A 39 2.07 29.15 16.79
N PRO A 40 0.94 29.72 16.34
CA PRO A 40 -0.32 29.59 17.06
C PRO A 40 -0.77 28.12 17.02
N ASP A 41 -1.09 27.57 18.21
CA ASP A 41 -1.67 26.25 18.42
C ASP A 41 -2.99 26.11 17.63
N ALA A 42 -2.90 25.58 16.42
CA ALA A 42 -4.07 25.05 15.73
C ALA A 42 -4.41 23.69 16.36
N PRO A 43 -5.66 23.44 16.78
CA PRO A 43 -6.07 22.13 17.27
C PRO A 43 -5.77 21.10 16.18
N ILE A 44 -5.01 20.07 16.54
CA ILE A 44 -4.81 18.88 15.71
C ILE A 44 -6.21 18.31 15.47
N ARG A 45 -6.78 18.59 14.29
CA ARG A 45 -7.87 17.77 13.77
C ARG A 45 -7.24 16.42 13.49
N GLU A 46 -7.51 15.48 14.38
CA GLU A 46 -7.40 14.06 14.10
C GLU A 46 -8.03 13.85 12.73
N ALA A 47 -7.20 13.49 11.75
CA ALA A 47 -7.71 12.95 10.51
C ALA A 47 -8.39 11.64 10.93
N GLU A 48 -9.70 11.70 11.16
CA GLU A 48 -10.55 10.53 11.29
C GLU A 48 -10.18 9.65 10.11
N THR A 49 -9.43 8.60 10.43
CA THR A 49 -9.04 7.57 9.48
C THR A 49 -10.34 6.85 9.22
N GLY A 50 -11.10 7.38 8.26
CA GLY A 50 -12.48 7.04 8.01
C GLY A 50 -12.57 5.53 7.98
N ASN A 51 -13.38 4.98 8.87
CA ASN A 51 -13.62 3.55 9.02
C ASN A 51 -14.20 3.03 7.70
N PHE A 52 -13.30 2.71 6.77
CA PHE A 52 -13.63 2.33 5.42
C PHE A 52 -13.94 0.84 5.43
N THR A 53 -15.15 0.53 5.85
CA THR A 53 -15.66 -0.83 5.92
C THR A 53 -16.19 -1.28 4.56
N MET A 54 -16.19 -2.58 4.30
CA MET A 54 -16.75 -3.16 3.07
C MET A 54 -18.22 -2.79 2.86
N GLU A 55 -18.99 -2.60 3.94
CA GLU A 55 -20.35 -2.06 3.90
C GLU A 55 -20.40 -0.60 3.43
N SER A 56 -19.40 0.22 3.77
CA SER A 56 -19.28 1.60 3.30
C SER A 56 -19.03 1.64 1.78
N MET A 57 -18.21 0.75 1.25
CA MET A 57 -18.03 0.58 -0.20
C MET A 57 -19.32 0.13 -0.88
N GLY A 58 -20.01 -0.89 -0.35
CA GLY A 58 -21.27 -1.39 -0.90
C GLY A 58 -22.33 -0.30 -1.02
N LYS A 59 -22.54 0.47 0.05
CA LYS A 59 -23.49 1.60 0.07
C LYS A 59 -23.11 2.72 -0.91
N ARG A 60 -21.82 2.97 -1.12
CA ARG A 60 -21.34 3.94 -2.12
C ARG A 60 -21.57 3.45 -3.55
N LEU A 61 -21.45 2.15 -3.79
CA LEU A 61 -21.73 1.53 -5.08
C LEU A 61 -23.22 1.64 -5.44
N GLU A 62 -24.10 1.28 -4.50
CA GLU A 62 -25.56 1.37 -4.67
C GLU A 62 -26.02 2.81 -4.94
N LYS A 63 -25.44 3.78 -4.22
CA LYS A 63 -25.74 5.20 -4.45
C LYS A 63 -25.25 5.68 -5.82
N LEU A 64 -24.06 5.24 -6.24
CA LEU A 64 -23.50 5.59 -7.55
C LEU A 64 -24.33 5.00 -8.70
N GLU A 65 -24.85 3.78 -8.55
CA GLU A 65 -25.80 3.18 -9.49
C GLU A 65 -27.10 3.99 -9.61
N GLN A 66 -27.68 4.40 -8.48
CA GLN A 66 -28.89 5.22 -8.49
C GLN A 66 -28.67 6.58 -9.17
N ASP A 67 -27.54 7.23 -8.89
CA ASP A 67 -27.21 8.52 -9.50
C ASP A 67 -26.96 8.37 -11.01
N MET A 68 -26.32 7.30 -11.47
CA MET A 68 -26.12 6.98 -12.89
C MET A 68 -27.43 6.74 -13.64
N VAL A 69 -28.37 6.00 -13.05
CA VAL A 69 -29.70 5.78 -13.63
C VAL A 69 -30.46 7.11 -13.75
N LYS A 70 -30.33 7.99 -12.75
CA LYS A 70 -30.97 9.31 -12.75
C LYS A 70 -30.39 10.24 -13.81
N LEU A 71 -29.08 10.21 -14.05
CA LEU A 71 -28.44 10.96 -15.14
C LEU A 71 -28.76 10.37 -16.52
N GLY A 72 -28.87 9.04 -16.65
CA GLY A 72 -29.22 8.38 -17.91
C GLY A 72 -30.63 8.67 -18.42
N HIS A 73 -31.56 9.02 -17.53
CA HIS A 73 -32.90 9.49 -17.93
C HIS A 73 -32.91 10.94 -18.46
N GLN A 74 -31.84 11.71 -18.22
CA GLN A 74 -31.75 13.13 -18.59
C GLN A 74 -30.86 13.38 -19.83
N ALA A 75 -29.91 12.50 -20.12
CA ALA A 75 -29.01 12.60 -21.26
C ALA A 75 -29.09 11.33 -22.11
N GLY A 76 -29.66 11.45 -23.32
CA GLY A 76 -30.05 10.33 -24.20
C GLY A 76 -28.95 9.46 -24.81
N THR A 77 -27.93 9.03 -24.07
CA THR A 77 -27.03 7.91 -24.44
C THR A 77 -26.67 7.05 -23.21
N PRO A 78 -27.60 6.18 -22.74
CA PRO A 78 -27.44 5.43 -21.48
C PRO A 78 -26.65 4.12 -21.58
N SER A 79 -26.33 3.60 -22.78
CA SER A 79 -25.86 2.22 -22.91
C SER A 79 -24.39 2.00 -22.51
N ASP A 80 -23.47 2.87 -22.92
CA ASP A 80 -22.03 2.67 -22.67
C ASP A 80 -21.61 2.95 -21.22
N ILE A 81 -22.19 3.98 -20.60
CA ILE A 81 -21.89 4.35 -19.22
C ILE A 81 -22.47 3.31 -18.25
N THR A 82 -23.72 2.87 -18.48
CA THR A 82 -24.34 1.83 -17.65
C THR A 82 -23.60 0.49 -17.77
N ALA A 83 -23.13 0.14 -18.98
CA ALA A 83 -22.30 -1.04 -19.18
C ALA A 83 -20.95 -0.94 -18.44
N SER A 84 -20.29 0.23 -18.50
CA SER A 84 -19.02 0.47 -17.81
C SER A 84 -19.15 0.41 -16.29
N VAL A 85 -20.23 0.95 -15.73
CA VAL A 85 -20.51 0.87 -14.28
C VAL A 85 -20.78 -0.56 -13.85
N LYS A 86 -21.58 -1.31 -14.63
CA LYS A 86 -21.84 -2.71 -14.37
C LYS A 86 -20.56 -3.55 -14.44
N GLN A 87 -19.67 -3.24 -15.39
CA GLN A 87 -18.35 -3.87 -15.48
C GLN A 87 -17.51 -3.56 -14.24
N LEU A 88 -17.43 -2.29 -13.84
CA LEU A 88 -16.68 -1.88 -12.65
C LEU A 88 -17.22 -2.55 -11.38
N GLN A 89 -18.53 -2.71 -11.26
CA GLN A 89 -19.17 -3.43 -10.16
C GLN A 89 -18.82 -4.92 -10.15
N GLN A 90 -18.73 -5.56 -11.31
CA GLN A 90 -18.30 -6.96 -11.44
C GLN A 90 -16.82 -7.11 -11.11
N ASP A 91 -15.98 -6.17 -11.54
CA ASP A 91 -14.54 -6.17 -11.27
C ASP A 91 -14.28 -5.98 -9.77
N ILE A 92 -15.02 -5.08 -9.10
CA ILE A 92 -14.93 -4.88 -7.65
C ILE A 92 -15.34 -6.15 -6.89
N GLN A 93 -16.44 -6.80 -7.28
CA GLN A 93 -16.86 -8.06 -6.66
C GLN A 93 -15.83 -9.17 -6.86
N THR A 94 -15.22 -9.24 -8.04
CA THR A 94 -14.15 -10.20 -8.34
C THR A 94 -12.91 -9.93 -7.48
N LEU A 95 -12.48 -8.67 -7.38
CA LEU A 95 -11.35 -8.27 -6.56
C LEU A 95 -11.59 -8.60 -5.09
N VAL A 96 -12.80 -8.34 -4.58
CA VAL A 96 -13.20 -8.71 -3.22
C VAL A 96 -13.09 -10.22 -3.00
N GLY A 97 -13.60 -11.03 -3.94
CA GLY A 97 -13.48 -12.48 -3.88
C GLY A 97 -12.02 -12.94 -3.87
N HIS A 98 -11.17 -12.33 -4.68
CA HIS A 98 -9.72 -12.61 -4.68
C HIS A 98 -9.05 -12.26 -3.35
N ILE A 99 -9.37 -11.11 -2.76
CA ILE A 99 -8.81 -10.69 -1.46
C ILE A 99 -9.22 -11.69 -0.36
N GLN A 100 -10.49 -12.09 -0.32
CA GLN A 100 -10.96 -13.08 0.64
C GLN A 100 -10.26 -14.42 0.46
N ALA A 101 -10.13 -14.90 -0.78
CA ALA A 101 -9.43 -16.15 -1.08
C ALA A 101 -7.93 -16.07 -0.71
N MET A 102 -7.28 -14.93 -0.92
CA MET A 102 -5.90 -14.72 -0.51
C MET A 102 -5.76 -14.75 1.02
N ASN A 103 -6.68 -14.10 1.75
CA ASN A 103 -6.64 -14.11 3.21
C ASN A 103 -6.75 -15.53 3.76
N THR A 104 -7.70 -16.34 3.25
CA THR A 104 -7.83 -17.75 3.64
C THR A 104 -6.59 -18.57 3.31
N LYS A 105 -5.94 -18.32 2.15
CA LYS A 105 -4.68 -18.98 1.79
C LYS A 105 -3.55 -18.60 2.75
N ILE A 106 -3.44 -17.32 3.12
CA ILE A 106 -2.44 -16.85 4.09
C ILE A 106 -2.65 -17.53 5.44
N GLU A 107 -3.89 -17.53 5.94
CA GLU A 107 -4.25 -18.20 7.20
C GLU A 107 -3.90 -19.70 7.16
N THR A 108 -4.17 -20.37 6.04
CA THR A 108 -3.83 -21.79 5.85
C THR A 108 -2.32 -22.02 5.88
N VAL A 109 -1.55 -21.15 5.20
CA VAL A 109 -0.07 -21.22 5.21
C VAL A 109 0.46 -20.98 6.61
N VAL A 110 0.00 -19.92 7.30
CA VAL A 110 0.39 -19.60 8.68
C VAL A 110 0.07 -20.76 9.63
N ALA A 111 -1.12 -21.36 9.53
CA ALA A 111 -1.51 -22.51 10.34
C ALA A 111 -0.62 -23.74 10.07
N GLY A 112 -0.29 -24.01 8.80
CA GLY A 112 0.64 -25.07 8.43
C GLY A 112 2.07 -24.82 8.95
N LEU A 113 2.52 -23.58 8.91
CA LEU A 113 3.84 -23.19 9.42
C LEU A 113 3.92 -23.23 10.95
N GLY A 114 2.81 -22.99 11.66
CA GLY A 114 2.73 -23.09 13.12
C GLY A 114 3.17 -24.43 13.71
N GLY A 115 3.10 -25.51 12.92
CA GLY A 115 3.62 -26.83 13.29
C GLY A 115 5.12 -27.05 13.02
N THR A 116 5.82 -26.06 12.46
CA THR A 116 7.23 -26.17 12.06
C THR A 116 8.14 -25.67 13.18
N VAL A 117 9.20 -26.43 13.46
CA VAL A 117 10.22 -26.03 14.44
C VAL A 117 10.86 -24.70 14.04
N GLY A 118 10.87 -23.73 14.95
CA GLY A 118 11.44 -22.40 14.72
C GLY A 118 10.49 -21.38 14.06
N TYR A 119 9.25 -21.74 13.74
CA TYR A 119 8.26 -20.77 13.26
C TYR A 119 8.03 -19.66 14.30
N ALA A 120 8.04 -18.40 13.84
CA ALA A 120 7.94 -17.20 14.68
C ALA A 120 8.94 -17.13 15.86
N ALA A 121 10.04 -17.90 15.82
CA ALA A 121 11.05 -17.86 16.87
C ALA A 121 11.69 -16.46 16.98
N HIS A 122 11.86 -15.75 15.86
CA HIS A 122 12.40 -14.39 15.88
C HIS A 122 11.48 -13.37 16.57
N GLU A 123 10.17 -13.64 16.69
CA GLU A 123 9.22 -12.74 17.37
C GLU A 123 9.17 -13.02 18.88
N SER A 124 9.29 -14.30 19.25
CA SER A 124 9.12 -14.78 20.63
C SER A 124 10.44 -14.96 21.39
N PHE A 125 11.57 -15.01 20.69
CA PHE A 125 12.87 -15.24 21.31
C PHE A 125 13.45 -13.97 21.91
N GLN A 126 13.84 -14.09 23.18
CA GLN A 126 14.69 -13.13 23.87
C GLN A 126 15.82 -13.88 24.58
N CYS A 127 17.06 -13.47 24.35
CA CYS A 127 18.21 -14.06 25.02
C CYS A 127 18.17 -13.75 26.52
N LYS A 128 18.30 -14.76 27.38
CA LYS A 128 18.27 -14.57 28.83
C LYS A 128 19.48 -13.79 29.36
N GLU A 129 20.64 -13.95 28.72
CA GLU A 129 21.90 -13.33 29.14
C GLU A 129 22.02 -11.89 28.65
N CYS A 130 21.91 -11.66 27.33
CA CYS A 130 22.12 -10.34 26.74
C CYS A 130 20.83 -9.58 26.39
N GLN A 131 19.66 -10.17 26.65
CA GLN A 131 18.33 -9.54 26.46
C GLN A 131 17.98 -9.15 25.01
N VAL A 132 18.83 -9.51 24.04
CA VAL A 132 18.59 -9.26 22.62
C VAL A 132 17.37 -10.06 22.14
N LYS A 133 16.49 -9.38 21.41
CA LYS A 133 15.28 -9.94 20.83
C LYS A 133 15.49 -10.31 19.37
N GLY A 134 14.87 -11.41 18.94
CA GLY A 134 14.82 -11.84 17.55
C GLY A 134 16.10 -12.41 16.94
N ASN A 135 17.20 -12.44 17.70
CA ASN A 135 18.43 -13.10 17.27
C ASN A 135 18.42 -14.55 17.71
N VAL A 136 17.88 -15.41 16.86
CA VAL A 136 17.71 -16.85 17.16
C VAL A 136 18.16 -17.70 15.98
N ALA A 137 18.86 -18.78 16.29
CA ALA A 137 19.22 -19.82 15.35
C ALA A 137 18.99 -21.20 15.98
N ALA A 138 18.58 -22.15 15.14
CA ALA A 138 18.41 -23.54 15.46
C ALA A 138 19.46 -24.38 14.70
N GLU A 139 20.05 -25.35 15.39
CA GLU A 139 20.84 -26.40 14.75
C GLU A 139 19.89 -27.54 14.36
N LEU A 140 19.81 -27.82 13.06
CA LEU A 140 19.08 -28.95 12.52
C LEU A 140 20.06 -30.10 12.30
N SER A 141 19.70 -31.28 12.80
CA SER A 141 20.46 -32.51 12.58
C SER A 141 19.66 -33.47 11.71
N CYS A 142 20.23 -33.89 10.59
CA CYS A 142 19.62 -34.91 9.75
C CYS A 142 19.61 -36.26 10.49
N THR A 143 18.43 -36.82 10.72
CA THR A 143 18.29 -38.11 11.42
C THR A 143 18.76 -39.30 10.59
N SER A 144 18.87 -39.14 9.26
CA SER A 144 19.33 -40.20 8.36
C SER A 144 20.85 -40.24 8.20
N CYS A 145 21.52 -39.10 8.04
CA CYS A 145 22.97 -39.03 7.77
C CYS A 145 23.79 -38.33 8.86
N GLY A 146 23.15 -37.74 9.88
CA GLY A 146 23.83 -37.04 10.97
C GLY A 146 24.41 -35.68 10.61
N THR A 147 24.33 -35.24 9.35
CA THR A 147 24.80 -33.90 8.94
C THR A 147 24.04 -32.81 9.68
N LYS A 148 24.77 -31.80 10.13
CA LYS A 148 24.24 -30.64 10.86
C LYS A 148 24.19 -29.41 9.95
N SER A 149 23.14 -28.62 10.10
CA SER A 149 22.97 -27.33 9.41
C SER A 149 22.36 -26.31 10.36
N TRP A 150 22.75 -25.05 10.21
CA TRP A 150 22.18 -23.95 10.98
C TRP A 150 21.07 -23.26 10.20
N TRP A 151 19.99 -22.93 10.89
CA TRP A 151 18.89 -22.15 10.33
C TRP A 151 18.45 -21.10 11.34
N GLY A 152 18.33 -19.84 10.94
CA GLY A 152 18.07 -18.78 11.90
C GLY A 152 17.86 -17.42 11.25
N TRP A 153 17.40 -16.49 12.08
CA TRP A 153 17.33 -15.08 11.72
C TRP A 153 18.59 -14.38 12.22
N PHE A 154 19.36 -13.83 11.28
CA PHE A 154 20.57 -13.07 11.58
C PHE A 154 20.31 -11.64 11.14
N PRO A 155 20.11 -10.68 12.07
CA PRO A 155 20.00 -9.30 11.67
C PRO A 155 21.30 -8.86 10.97
N PRO A 156 21.22 -7.93 10.01
CA PRO A 156 22.42 -7.32 9.47
C PRO A 156 23.24 -6.70 10.61
N PRO A 157 24.58 -6.72 10.50
CA PRO A 157 25.43 -6.09 11.51
C PRO A 157 25.00 -4.63 11.69
N ALA A 158 24.88 -4.19 12.95
CA ALA A 158 24.55 -2.81 13.24
C ALA A 158 25.58 -1.91 12.54
N ALA A 159 25.10 -0.95 11.75
CA ALA A 159 25.97 0.04 11.11
C ALA A 159 26.69 0.81 12.23
N THR A 160 28.00 0.60 12.33
CA THR A 160 28.92 1.32 13.22
C THR A 160 29.34 2.64 12.62
#